data_AF-A0A0S3SXK1-F1
#
_entry.id   AF-A0A0S3SXK1-F1
#
_cell.length_a   1.000
_cell.length_b   1.000
_cell.length_c   1.000
_cell.angle_alpha   90.00
_cell.angle_beta   90.00
_cell.angle_gamma   90.00
#
_symmetry.space_group_name_H-M   'P 1'
#
loop_
_entity.id
_entity.type
_entity.pdbx_description
1 polymer ?
#
loop_
_entity_poly.entity_id
_entity_poly.type
_entity_poly.pdbx_seq_one_letter_code
_entity_poly.pdbx_strand_id
1 'polypeptide(L)' 'MKRLRLLQLDHVQLVGDYGYLSKELRWICWKGFPSRYIPNNFHMTNVIAIDLKHSHLQLVWKQARDYQVLNN' A
#
# COMPACT_ATOMS: atom_id res chain seq x y z
N MET A 1 -10.37 8.28 9.12
CA MET A 1 -11.41 8.09 8.09
C MET A 1 -11.82 6.61 8.09
N LYS A 2 -12.83 6.18 8.86
CA LYS A 2 -13.08 4.74 9.14
C LYS A 2 -13.86 3.99 8.04
N ARG A 3 -14.65 4.70 7.23
CA ARG A 3 -15.51 4.13 6.15
C ARG A 3 -15.09 4.56 4.75
N LEU A 4 -13.85 5.00 4.59
CA LEU A 4 -13.36 5.43 3.28
C LEU A 4 -13.26 4.21 2.36
N ARG A 5 -13.91 4.29 1.20
CA ARG A 5 -13.93 3.22 0.19
C ARG A 5 -13.11 3.53 -1.05
N LEU A 6 -12.89 4.81 -1.35
CA LEU A 6 -12.11 5.30 -2.47
C LEU A 6 -11.03 6.26 -1.94
N LEU A 7 -9.77 5.95 -2.24
CA LEU A 7 -8.64 6.85 -2.00
C LEU A 7 -8.15 7.38 -3.34
N GLN A 8 -8.16 8.70 -3.52
CA GLN A 8 -7.62 9.38 -4.70
C GLN A 8 -6.56 10.39 -4.27
N LEU A 9 -5.34 10.23 -4.79
CA LEU A 9 -4.19 11.07 -4.48
C LEU A 9 -3.41 11.35 -5.75
N ASP A 10 -2.97 12.60 -5.93
CA ASP A 10 -2.23 13.05 -7.11
C ASP A 10 -0.93 13.74 -6.67
N HIS A 11 0.21 13.06 -6.86
CA HIS A 11 1.55 13.49 -6.46
C HIS A 11 1.67 13.90 -4.98
N VAL A 12 0.89 13.29 -4.10
CA VAL A 12 0.92 13.52 -2.66
C VAL A 12 1.87 12.54 -1.96
N GLN A 13 2.73 13.07 -1.09
CA GLN A 13 3.49 12.29 -0.13
C GLN A 13 2.78 12.31 1.23
N LEU A 14 2.25 11.15 1.66
CA LEU A 14 1.77 10.99 3.03
C LEU A 14 2.96 10.74 3.95
N VAL A 15 2.94 11.37 5.12
CA VAL A 15 3.91 11.14 6.20
C VAL A 15 3.19 10.39 7.32
N GLY A 16 3.82 9.36 7.87
CA GLY A 16 3.28 8.54 8.95
C GLY A 16 2.90 7.12 8.52
N ASP A 17 2.02 6.49 9.29
CA ASP A 17 1.68 5.07 9.16
C ASP A 17 0.45 4.83 8.26
N TYR A 18 0.59 3.97 7.25
CA TYR A 18 -0.49 3.55 6.36
C TYR A 18 -1.59 2.73 7.06
N GLY A 19 -1.32 2.17 8.25
CA GLY A 19 -2.26 1.41 9.06
C GLY A 19 -3.48 2.22 9.55
N TYR A 20 -3.39 3.55 9.51
CA TYR A 20 -4.53 4.44 9.81
C TYR A 20 -5.52 4.61 8.65
N LEU A 21 -5.18 4.12 7.45
CA LEU A 21 -6.11 4.11 6.32
C LEU A 21 -7.28 3.16 6.60
N SER A 22 -8.43 3.49 6.01
CA SER A 22 -9.66 2.72 6.18
C SER A 22 -9.48 1.28 5.73
N LYS A 23 -9.83 0.32 6.60
CA LYS A 23 -9.91 -1.10 6.24
C LYS A 23 -11.05 -1.41 5.27
N GLU A 24 -11.96 -0.46 5.04
CA GLU A 24 -13.05 -0.57 4.06
C GLU A 24 -12.66 -0.09 2.66
N LEU A 25 -11.39 0.27 2.42
CA LEU A 25 -10.92 0.68 1.10
C LEU A 25 -11.21 -0.41 0.06
N ARG A 26 -11.80 0.01 -1.07
CA ARG A 26 -12.13 -0.81 -2.22
C ARG A 26 -11.35 -0.38 -3.47
N TRP A 27 -11.14 0.92 -3.63
CA TRP A 27 -10.41 1.49 -4.76
C TRP A 27 -9.31 2.45 -4.31
N ILE A 28 -8.15 2.33 -4.95
CA ILE A 28 -7.00 3.20 -4.73
C ILE A 28 -6.57 3.74 -6.10
N CYS A 29 -6.58 5.06 -6.24
CA CYS A 29 -5.90 5.76 -7.33
C CYS A 29 -4.88 6.69 -6.69
N TRP A 30 -3.60 6.36 -6.84
CA TRP A 30 -2.52 7.13 -6.24
C TRP A 30 -1.45 7.41 -7.28
N LYS A 31 -1.69 8.46 -8.05
CA LYS A 31 -0.75 8.93 -9.05
C LYS A 31 0.49 9.52 -8.36
N GLY A 32 1.68 9.14 -8.83
CA GLY A 32 2.92 9.59 -8.18
C GLY A 32 3.22 8.88 -6.86
N PHE A 33 2.73 7.65 -6.65
CA PHE A 33 3.00 6.91 -5.41
C PHE A 33 4.52 6.86 -5.13
N PRO A 34 4.97 7.34 -3.95
CA PRO A 34 6.37 7.71 -3.74
C PRO A 34 7.30 6.53 -3.44
N SER A 35 6.75 5.39 -2.99
CA SER A 35 7.56 4.26 -2.54
C SER A 35 7.89 3.30 -3.67
N ARG A 36 9.07 2.68 -3.60
CA ARG A 36 9.52 1.63 -4.54
C ARG A 36 8.82 0.29 -4.34
N TYR A 37 8.17 0.10 -3.19
CA TYR A 37 7.37 -1.07 -2.88
C TYR A 37 6.18 -0.72 -2.01
N ILE A 38 5.14 -1.54 -2.03
CA ILE A 38 4.00 -1.39 -1.12
C ILE A 38 4.45 -1.75 0.30
N PRO A 39 4.24 -0.86 1.29
CA PRO A 39 4.51 -1.16 2.69
C PRO A 39 3.58 -2.23 3.26
N ASN A 40 4.10 -3.10 4.13
CA ASN A 40 3.33 -4.21 4.73
C ASN A 40 2.15 -3.75 5.61
N ASN A 41 2.25 -2.55 6.19
CA ASN A 41 1.18 -1.91 6.97
C ASN A 41 0.10 -1.25 6.08
N PHE A 42 0.28 -1.24 4.76
CA PHE A 42 -0.76 -0.76 3.85
C PHE A 42 -1.81 -1.87 3.63
N HIS A 43 -2.81 -1.90 4.51
CA HIS A 43 -3.88 -2.90 4.48
C HIS A 43 -4.73 -2.81 3.21
N MET A 44 -4.60 -3.81 2.33
CA MET A 44 -5.32 -3.88 1.05
C MET A 44 -6.29 -5.07 0.93
N THR A 45 -6.64 -5.71 2.06
CA THR A 45 -7.46 -6.94 2.09
C THR A 45 -8.79 -6.82 1.33
N ASN A 46 -9.42 -5.65 1.33
CA ASN A 46 -10.72 -5.42 0.66
C ASN A 46 -10.60 -4.67 -0.67
N VAL A 47 -9.38 -4.33 -1.11
CA VAL A 47 -9.15 -3.54 -2.31
C VAL A 47 -9.34 -4.41 -3.55
N ILE A 48 -10.18 -3.93 -4.48
CA ILE A 48 -10.54 -4.63 -5.72
C ILE A 48 -9.94 -3.98 -6.96
N ALA A 49 -9.49 -2.72 -6.88
CA ALA A 49 -8.77 -2.08 -7.97
C ALA A 49 -7.75 -1.06 -7.45
N ILE A 50 -6.62 -1.00 -8.15
CA ILE A 50 -5.48 -0.15 -7.83
C ILE A 50 -4.97 0.49 -9.13
N ASP A 51 -4.85 1.81 -9.16
CA ASP A 51 -4.12 2.58 -10.17
C ASP A 51 -2.97 3.34 -9.48
N LEU A 52 -1.73 2.97 -9.81
CA LEU A 52 -0.50 3.58 -9.31
C LEU A 52 0.34 4.18 -10.45
N LYS A 53 -0.31 4.75 -11.48
CA LYS A 53 0.40 5.40 -12.59
C LYS A 53 1.37 6.46 -12.10
N HIS A 54 2.47 6.62 -12.85
CA HIS A 54 3.55 7.55 -12.54
C HIS A 54 4.18 7.33 -11.16
N SER A 55 4.08 6.13 -10.59
CA SER A 55 4.71 5.79 -9.32
C SER A 55 6.19 5.44 -9.47
N HIS A 56 6.90 5.44 -8.34
CA HIS A 56 8.25 4.91 -8.23
C HIS A 56 8.27 3.39 -7.97
N LEU A 57 7.13 2.70 -8.08
CA LEU A 57 6.98 1.30 -7.73
C LEU A 57 7.87 0.43 -8.64
N GLN A 58 8.78 -0.31 -8.04
CA GLN A 58 9.69 -1.25 -8.72
C GLN A 58 9.32 -2.70 -8.41
N LEU A 59 8.79 -2.94 -7.22
CA LEU A 59 8.37 -4.25 -6.74
C LEU A 59 7.04 -4.10 -6.01
N VAL A 60 6.06 -4.96 -6.29
CA VAL A 60 4.74 -4.85 -5.67
C VAL A 60 4.86 -5.15 -4.17
N TRP A 61 5.40 -6.32 -3.81
CA TRP A 61 5.61 -6.72 -2.41
C TRP A 61 7.07 -7.07 -2.20
N LYS A 62 7.69 -6.56 -1.12
CA LYS A 62 9.02 -7.02 -0.71
C LYS A 62 8.88 -8.47 -0.28
N GLN A 63 9.61 -9.39 -0.93
CA GLN A 63 9.63 -10.81 -0.55
C GLN A 63 9.73 -10.91 0.98
N ALA A 64 8.84 -11.70 1.58
CA ALA A 64 9.05 -12.16 2.94
C ALA A 64 10.43 -12.81 2.91
N ARG A 65 11.40 -12.25 3.64
CA ARG A 65 12.61 -13.04 3.89
C ARG A 65 12.10 -14.30 4.56
N ASP A 66 12.33 -15.42 3.88
CA ASP A 66 12.09 -16.74 4.41
C ASP A 66 12.53 -16.76 5.87
N TYR A 67 11.70 -17.38 6.70
CA TYR A 67 12.04 -17.80 8.05
C TYR A 67 13.27 -18.72 7.98
N GLN A 68 14.45 -18.14 7.79
CA GLN A 68 15.70 -18.86 7.80
C GLN A 68 16.05 -19.10 9.27
N VAL A 69 16.03 -20.39 9.62
CA VAL A 69 16.87 -21.00 10.66
C VAL A 69 16.49 -20.68 12.11
N LEU A 70 15.43 -21.34 12.60
CA LEU A 70 15.34 -21.78 14.00
C LEU A 70 14.70 -23.17 14.07
N ASN A 71 15.27 -24.14 13.36
CA ASN A 71 15.19 -25.53 13.79
C ASN A 71 16.64 -25.97 14.02
N ASN A 72 16.99 -25.98 15.30
CA ASN A 72 18.22 -26.59 15.84
C ASN A 72 18.28 -28.07 15.49
#